data_AF-A0A2P4XMA3-F1
#
_entry.id   AF-A0A2P4XMA3-F1
#
_cell.length_a   1.000
_cell.length_b   1.000
_cell.length_c   1.000
_cell.angle_alpha   90.00
_cell.angle_beta   90.00
_cell.angle_gamma   90.00
#
_symmetry.space_group_name_H-M   'P 1'
#
loop_
_entity.id
_entity.type
_entity.pdbx_description
1 polymer ?
#
loop_
_entity_poly.entity_id
_entity_poly.type
_entity_poly.pdbx_seq_one_letter_code
_entity_poly.pdbx_strand_id
1 'polypeptide(L)'
;MLTPVQRESLIEIISSTLDEGGQIPWRNMIQSSTFANLTYDTLRREGKTVLRQLSKPKTTRNKPSRQCSEHEPGFSQDHERVVELEALVAHKDEIISDENKHIKALKLQVQELTAAIGEKNEHLVHEEKLLKQVEALQQCVSELSAIIASKDKLLAETNARYDALKEGIRQLMFEE
;
A
#
# COMPACT_ATOMS: atom_id res chain seq x y z
N MET A 1 17.47 -13.57 -24.04
CA MET A 1 18.36 -13.53 -25.21
C MET A 1 17.69 -12.64 -26.26
N LEU A 2 18.36 -11.57 -26.69
CA LEU A 2 17.85 -10.65 -27.72
C LEU A 2 17.95 -11.27 -29.12
N THR A 3 17.03 -10.90 -30.00
CA THR A 3 17.19 -11.20 -31.43
C THR A 3 18.33 -10.37 -32.04
N PRO A 4 18.92 -10.77 -33.18
CA PRO A 4 19.97 -9.98 -33.84
C PRO A 4 19.56 -8.54 -34.12
N VAL A 5 18.33 -8.32 -34.62
CA VAL A 5 17.76 -7.00 -34.90
C VAL A 5 17.64 -6.16 -33.61
N GLN A 6 17.17 -6.76 -32.52
CA GLN A 6 17.10 -6.08 -31.22
C GLN A 6 18.48 -5.70 -30.68
N ARG A 7 19.49 -6.55 -30.90
CA ARG A 7 20.85 -6.29 -30.47
C ARG A 7 21.49 -5.15 -31.25
N GLU A 8 21.25 -5.07 -32.55
CA GLU A 8 21.73 -3.98 -33.41
C GLU A 8 21.13 -2.64 -33.01
N SER A 9 19.80 -2.56 -32.87
CA SER A 9 19.14 -1.34 -32.38
C SER A 9 19.59 -0.93 -30.98
N LEU A 10 19.90 -1.91 -30.12
CA LEU A 10 20.42 -1.64 -28.78
C LEU A 10 21.85 -1.07 -28.81
N ILE A 11 22.71 -1.57 -29.72
CA ILE A 11 24.07 -1.04 -29.92
C ILE A 11 24.02 0.39 -30.45
N GLU A 12 23.11 0.69 -31.38
CA GLU A 12 22.95 2.02 -31.97
C GLU A 12 22.53 3.05 -30.92
N ILE A 13 21.49 2.73 -30.13
CA ILE A 13 20.99 3.61 -29.06
C ILE A 13 22.06 3.83 -27.99
N ILE A 14 22.79 2.78 -27.59
CA ILE A 14 23.84 2.90 -26.58
C ILE A 14 25.02 3.70 -27.12
N SER A 15 25.44 3.50 -28.37
CA SER A 15 26.54 4.28 -28.97
C SER A 15 26.18 5.77 -29.08
N SER A 16 24.98 6.09 -29.60
CA SER A 16 24.51 7.48 -29.72
C SER A 16 24.39 8.17 -28.36
N THR A 17 23.88 7.48 -27.34
CA THR A 17 23.78 8.06 -25.99
C THR A 17 25.13 8.22 -25.29
N LEU A 18 26.11 7.36 -25.60
CA LEU A 18 27.49 7.53 -25.13
C LEU A 18 28.18 8.73 -25.77
N ASP A 19 27.96 8.93 -27.08
CA ASP A 19 28.52 10.08 -27.82
C ASP A 19 27.93 11.42 -27.31
N GLU A 20 26.66 11.42 -26.91
CA GLU A 20 25.97 12.57 -26.32
C GLU A 20 26.21 12.73 -24.80
N GLY A 21 26.87 11.76 -24.15
CA GLY A 21 27.08 11.75 -22.69
C GLY A 21 25.80 11.63 -21.86
N GLY A 22 24.72 11.15 -22.47
CA GLY A 22 23.37 11.10 -21.90
C GLY A 22 23.04 9.82 -21.14
N GLN A 23 21.91 9.83 -20.43
CA GLN A 23 21.40 8.64 -19.75
C GLN A 23 20.68 7.73 -20.75
N ILE A 24 21.04 6.44 -20.78
CA ILE A 24 20.39 5.45 -21.65
C ILE A 24 18.89 5.31 -21.25
N PRO A 25 17.94 5.54 -22.18
CA PRO A 25 16.51 5.64 -21.87
C PRO A 25 15.82 4.26 -21.78
N TRP A 26 16.31 3.38 -20.91
CA TRP A 26 15.84 1.99 -20.75
C TRP A 26 14.31 1.85 -20.64
N ARG A 27 13.64 2.78 -19.96
CA ARG A 27 12.19 2.76 -19.74
C ARG A 27 11.38 3.14 -20.98
N ASN A 28 11.93 3.96 -21.86
CA ASN A 28 11.26 4.37 -23.09
C ASN A 28 11.47 3.30 -24.17
N MET A 29 12.59 2.58 -24.11
CA MET A 29 12.90 1.52 -25.08
C MET A 29 11.91 0.36 -25.04
N ILE A 30 11.39 -0.03 -23.86
CA ILE A 30 10.36 -1.08 -23.76
C ILE A 30 9.01 -0.69 -24.39
N GLN A 31 8.80 0.60 -24.68
CA GLN A 31 7.62 1.10 -25.39
C GLN A 31 7.82 1.13 -26.91
N SER A 32 9.06 0.93 -27.38
CA SER A 32 9.35 0.82 -28.82
C SER A 32 8.88 -0.54 -29.35
N SER A 33 8.38 -0.53 -30.58
CA SER A 33 8.01 -1.75 -31.32
C SER A 33 9.14 -2.78 -31.40
N THR A 34 10.40 -2.33 -31.34
CA THR A 34 11.58 -3.20 -31.40
C THR A 34 11.77 -4.04 -30.14
N PHE A 35 11.42 -3.50 -28.97
CA PHE A 35 11.65 -4.14 -27.67
C PHE A 35 10.35 -4.45 -26.90
N ALA A 36 9.18 -4.26 -27.52
CA ALA A 36 7.86 -4.44 -26.90
C ALA A 36 7.64 -5.83 -26.25
N ASN A 37 8.33 -6.86 -26.75
CA ASN A 37 8.23 -8.23 -26.24
C ASN A 37 9.25 -8.55 -25.12
N LEU A 38 9.95 -7.54 -24.60
CA LEU A 38 10.99 -7.72 -23.58
C LEU A 38 10.59 -7.06 -22.27
N THR A 39 10.91 -7.73 -21.16
CA THR A 39 10.82 -7.12 -19.84
C THR A 39 11.94 -6.11 -19.64
N TYR A 40 11.66 -5.06 -18.86
CA TYR A 40 12.64 -4.03 -18.49
C TYR A 40 13.95 -4.63 -17.96
N ASP A 41 13.87 -5.65 -17.09
CA ASP A 41 15.04 -6.29 -16.50
C ASP A 41 15.90 -7.05 -17.52
N THR A 42 15.26 -7.66 -18.52
CA THR A 42 15.97 -8.35 -19.60
C THR A 42 16.70 -7.34 -20.48
N LEU A 43 16.02 -6.25 -20.87
CA LEU A 43 16.61 -5.20 -21.68
C LEU A 43 17.78 -4.52 -20.97
N ARG A 44 17.62 -4.20 -19.68
CA ARG A 44 18.67 -3.57 -18.87
C ARG A 44 19.88 -4.49 -18.69
N ARG A 45 19.67 -5.79 -18.50
CA ARG A 45 20.76 -6.77 -18.34
C ARG A 45 21.57 -6.92 -19.62
N GLU A 46 20.88 -7.14 -20.74
CA GLU A 46 21.52 -7.31 -22.05
C GLU A 46 22.20 -6.03 -22.51
N GLY A 47 21.57 -4.88 -22.24
CA GLY A 47 22.14 -3.57 -22.51
C GLY A 47 23.40 -3.24 -21.72
N LYS A 48 23.47 -3.64 -20.44
CA LYS A 48 24.73 -3.56 -19.66
C LYS A 48 25.84 -4.42 -20.29
N THR A 49 25.49 -5.58 -20.85
CA THR A 49 26.45 -6.44 -21.54
C THR A 49 26.97 -5.77 -22.81
N VAL A 50 26.08 -5.16 -23.60
CA VAL A 50 26.45 -4.39 -24.80
C VAL A 50 27.32 -3.18 -24.46
N LEU A 51 26.94 -2.42 -23.42
CA LEU A 51 27.74 -1.29 -22.92
C LEU A 51 29.16 -1.73 -22.56
N ARG A 52 29.31 -2.84 -21.83
CA ARG A 52 30.63 -3.43 -21.51
C ARG A 52 31.41 -3.90 -22.74
N GLN A 53 30.74 -4.25 -23.84
CA GLN A 53 31.40 -4.63 -25.08
C GLN A 53 31.89 -3.40 -25.85
N LEU A 54 31.12 -2.32 -25.85
CA LEU A 54 31.45 -1.06 -26.51
C LEU A 54 32.53 -0.28 -25.74
N SER A 55 32.52 -0.32 -24.41
CA SER A 55 33.52 0.36 -23.56
C SER A 55 34.87 -0.38 -23.46
N LYS A 56 35.02 -1.56 -24.06
CA LYS A 56 36.32 -2.23 -24.11
C LYS A 56 37.18 -1.59 -25.20
N PRO A 57 38.39 -1.09 -24.89
CA PRO A 57 39.29 -0.59 -25.92
C PRO A 57 39.58 -1.72 -26.91
N LYS A 58 39.38 -1.47 -28.20
CA LYS A 58 39.75 -2.39 -29.29
C LYS A 58 41.26 -2.65 -29.19
N THR A 59 41.66 -3.71 -28.49
CA THR A 59 43.03 -4.20 -28.54
C THR A 59 43.23 -4.89 -29.89
N THR A 60 43.51 -4.09 -30.92
CA THR A 60 44.08 -4.59 -32.16
C THR A 60 45.47 -5.13 -31.84
N ARG A 61 45.52 -6.45 -31.71
CA ARG A 61 46.72 -7.28 -31.63
C ARG A 61 47.68 -6.91 -32.77
N ASN A 62 48.78 -6.23 -32.46
CA ASN A 62 50.02 -6.23 -33.25
C ASN A 62 51.24 -6.10 -32.32
N LYS A 63 52.30 -6.82 -32.69
CA LYS A 63 53.50 -7.21 -31.92
C LYS A 63 54.48 -6.05 -31.59
N PRO A 64 55.47 -6.27 -30.68
CA PRO A 64 56.06 -5.23 -29.83
C PRO A 64 57.32 -4.59 -30.42
N SER A 65 57.55 -3.30 -30.11
CA SER A 65 58.89 -2.71 -30.17
C SER A 65 58.95 -1.40 -29.36
N ARG A 66 59.92 -1.37 -28.45
CA ARG A 66 60.64 -0.20 -27.91
C ARG A 66 59.90 0.70 -26.91
N GLN A 67 60.36 0.54 -25.66
CA GLN A 67 60.61 1.60 -24.69
C GLN A 67 60.59 3.03 -25.27
N CYS A 68 59.68 3.85 -24.74
CA CYS A 68 59.94 5.24 -24.37
C CYS A 68 59.30 5.44 -23.00
N SER A 69 60.10 5.75 -21.99
CA SER A 69 59.62 6.47 -20.81
C SER A 69 59.39 7.92 -21.23
N GLU A 70 58.27 8.52 -20.83
CA GLU A 70 58.18 9.91 -20.34
C GLU A 70 56.70 10.25 -20.10
N HIS A 71 56.40 10.54 -18.85
CA HIS A 71 55.21 11.21 -18.29
C HIS A 71 53.95 11.40 -19.16
N GLU A 72 52.89 10.67 -18.80
CA GLU A 72 51.50 11.09 -18.97
C GLU A 72 50.92 11.40 -17.57
N PRO A 73 50.85 12.67 -17.13
CA PRO A 73 50.32 13.03 -15.82
C PRO A 73 48.81 12.80 -15.65
N GLY A 74 48.08 12.43 -16.71
CA GLY A 74 46.61 12.35 -16.71
C GLY A 74 46.03 11.03 -16.19
N PHE A 75 46.69 9.89 -16.44
CA PHE A 75 46.09 8.57 -16.16
C PHE A 75 45.97 8.24 -14.66
N SER A 76 46.88 8.75 -13.82
CA SER A 76 46.83 8.55 -12.36
C SER A 76 45.69 9.34 -11.70
N GLN A 77 45.46 10.58 -12.15
CA GLN A 77 44.41 11.44 -11.61
C GLN A 77 43.01 11.01 -12.03
N ASP A 78 42.87 10.56 -13.29
CA ASP A 78 41.60 9.99 -13.77
C ASP A 78 41.27 8.67 -13.08
N HIS A 79 42.26 7.84 -12.78
CA HIS A 79 42.05 6.60 -12.04
C HIS A 79 41.59 6.85 -10.59
N GLU A 80 42.22 7.79 -9.89
CA GLU A 80 41.80 8.21 -8.54
C GLU A 80 40.38 8.75 -8.55
N ARG A 81 40.03 9.59 -9.53
CA ARG A 81 38.67 10.14 -9.69
C ARG A 81 37.63 9.07 -9.96
N VAL A 82 37.96 8.04 -10.74
CA VAL A 82 37.07 6.90 -10.98
C VAL A 82 36.84 6.12 -9.69
N VAL A 83 37.88 5.85 -8.90
CA VAL A 83 37.77 5.15 -7.61
C VAL A 83 36.89 5.94 -6.62
N GLU A 84 37.06 7.26 -6.54
CA GLU A 84 36.20 8.13 -5.71
C GLU A 84 34.73 8.09 -6.15
N LEU A 85 34.48 8.12 -7.47
CA LEU A 85 33.13 8.03 -8.01
C LEU A 85 32.50 6.66 -7.74
N GLU A 86 33.26 5.57 -7.86
CA GLU A 86 32.80 4.21 -7.53
C GLU A 86 32.44 4.10 -6.04
N ALA A 87 33.25 4.67 -5.16
CA ALA A 87 32.97 4.72 -3.72
C ALA A 87 31.69 5.52 -3.40
N LEU A 88 31.50 6.67 -4.05
CA LEU A 88 30.28 7.48 -3.90
C LEU A 88 29.04 6.76 -4.44
N VAL A 89 29.17 6.02 -5.55
CA VAL A 89 28.07 5.20 -6.09
C VAL A 89 27.72 4.07 -5.13
N ALA A 90 28.71 3.35 -4.61
CA ALA A 90 28.51 2.27 -3.64
C ALA A 90 27.79 2.78 -2.37
N HIS A 91 28.23 3.93 -1.85
CA HIS A 91 27.59 4.56 -0.69
C HIS A 91 26.14 4.98 -0.98
N LYS A 92 25.87 5.54 -2.16
CA LYS A 92 24.48 5.87 -2.57
C LYS A 92 23.62 4.62 -2.72
N ASP A 93 24.15 3.54 -3.29
CA ASP A 93 23.43 2.28 -3.43
C ASP A 93 23.10 1.67 -2.05
N GLU A 94 23.98 1.81 -1.06
CA GLU A 94 23.72 1.40 0.32
C GLU A 94 22.58 2.21 0.95
N ILE A 95 22.61 3.55 0.84
CA ILE A 95 21.52 4.42 1.31
C ILE A 95 20.20 4.02 0.66
N ILE A 96 20.17 3.85 -0.67
CA ILE A 96 18.96 3.47 -1.42
C ILE A 96 18.45 2.10 -0.94
N SER A 97 19.35 1.15 -0.67
CA SER A 97 18.99 -0.17 -0.15
C SER A 97 18.30 -0.06 1.21
N ASP A 98 18.83 0.76 2.11
CA ASP A 98 18.28 0.94 3.45
C ASP A 98 16.96 1.72 3.44
N GLU A 99 16.85 2.77 2.63
CA GLU A 99 15.58 3.47 2.42
C GLU A 99 14.51 2.54 1.85
N ASN A 100 14.87 1.66 0.92
CA ASN A 100 13.94 0.67 0.37
C ASN A 100 13.46 -0.34 1.44
N LYS A 101 14.32 -0.74 2.38
CA LYS A 101 13.91 -1.57 3.52
C LYS A 101 12.94 -0.80 4.42
N HIS A 102 13.23 0.47 4.71
CA HIS A 102 12.37 1.31 5.53
C HIS A 102 10.99 1.54 4.90
N ILE A 103 10.94 1.83 3.59
CA ILE A 103 9.69 1.96 2.84
C ILE A 103 8.87 0.66 2.90
N LYS A 104 9.51 -0.51 2.78
CA LYS A 104 8.81 -1.80 2.90
C LYS A 104 8.23 -1.99 4.30
N ALA A 105 8.98 -1.67 5.34
CA ALA A 105 8.49 -1.74 6.72
C ALA A 105 7.30 -0.80 6.96
N LEU A 106 7.38 0.45 6.49
CA LEU A 106 6.28 1.41 6.59
C LEU A 106 5.04 0.93 5.82
N LYS A 107 5.20 0.34 4.64
CA LYS A 107 4.08 -0.23 3.88
C LYS A 107 3.37 -1.35 4.66
N LEU A 108 4.12 -2.22 5.32
CA LEU A 108 3.55 -3.27 6.17
C LEU A 108 2.80 -2.66 7.36
N GLN A 109 3.39 -1.69 8.06
CA GLN A 109 2.71 -0.99 9.15
C GLN A 109 1.41 -0.30 8.71
N VAL A 110 1.40 0.33 7.54
CA VAL A 110 0.19 0.95 6.98
C VAL A 110 -0.89 -0.10 6.67
N GLN A 111 -0.50 -1.26 6.14
CA GLN A 111 -1.44 -2.37 5.91
C GLN A 111 -2.04 -2.89 7.22
N GLU A 112 -1.22 -3.10 8.24
CA GLU A 112 -1.66 -3.55 9.57
C GLU A 112 -2.62 -2.53 10.21
N LEU A 113 -2.28 -1.23 10.17
CA LEU A 113 -3.14 -0.17 10.68
C LEU A 113 -4.46 -0.07 9.90
N THR A 114 -4.42 -0.26 8.58
CA THR A 114 -5.63 -0.25 7.74
C THR A 114 -6.55 -1.41 8.11
N ALA A 115 -6.00 -2.61 8.34
CA ALA A 115 -6.77 -3.76 8.81
C ALA A 115 -7.39 -3.50 10.19
N ALA A 116 -6.61 -2.98 11.14
CA ALA A 116 -7.09 -2.63 12.48
C ALA A 116 -8.21 -1.57 12.46
N ILE A 117 -8.11 -0.58 11.57
CA ILE A 117 -9.18 0.42 11.36
C ILE A 117 -10.43 -0.27 10.79
N GLY A 118 -10.27 -1.20 9.86
CA GLY A 118 -11.37 -2.01 9.32
C GLY A 118 -12.13 -2.75 10.42
N GLU A 119 -11.42 -3.53 11.25
CA GLU A 119 -12.01 -4.25 12.39
C GLU A 119 -12.72 -3.32 13.37
N LYS A 120 -12.11 -2.17 13.69
CA LYS A 120 -12.72 -1.18 14.58
C LYS A 120 -14.01 -0.58 14.00
N ASN A 121 -14.05 -0.34 12.70
CA ASN A 121 -15.25 0.16 12.04
C ASN A 121 -16.38 -0.87 12.07
N GLU A 122 -16.09 -2.15 11.85
CA GLU A 122 -17.09 -3.23 11.97
C GLU A 122 -17.64 -3.31 13.40
N HIS A 123 -16.78 -3.19 14.41
CA HIS A 123 -17.20 -3.14 15.81
C HIS A 123 -18.12 -1.95 16.09
N LEU A 124 -17.79 -0.76 15.61
CA LEU A 124 -18.62 0.44 15.80
C LEU A 124 -20.00 0.29 15.13
N VAL A 125 -20.07 -0.29 13.94
CA VAL A 125 -21.35 -0.57 13.26
C VAL A 125 -22.18 -1.57 14.07
N HIS A 126 -21.54 -2.57 14.68
CA HIS A 126 -22.23 -3.52 15.55
C HIS A 126 -22.78 -2.84 16.82
N GLU A 127 -21.98 -2.01 17.48
CA GLU A 127 -22.42 -1.23 18.66
C GLU A 127 -23.58 -0.28 18.34
N GLU A 128 -23.54 0.41 17.20
CA GLU A 128 -24.63 1.30 16.78
C GLU A 128 -25.95 0.52 16.60
N LYS A 129 -25.87 -0.69 16.04
CA LYS A 129 -27.03 -1.57 15.90
C LYS A 129 -27.58 -2.01 17.26
N LEU A 130 -26.71 -2.37 18.19
CA LEU A 130 -27.13 -2.74 19.55
C LEU A 130 -27.79 -1.56 20.27
N LEU A 131 -27.25 -0.36 20.12
CA LEU A 131 -27.81 0.85 20.74
C LEU A 131 -29.24 1.10 20.23
N LYS A 132 -29.47 1.01 18.91
CA LYS A 132 -30.83 1.11 18.33
C LYS A 132 -31.78 0.03 18.85
N GLN A 133 -31.30 -1.18 19.08
CA GLN A 133 -32.12 -2.25 19.67
C GLN A 133 -32.47 -1.94 21.14
N VAL A 134 -31.53 -1.41 21.91
CA VAL A 134 -31.76 -1.00 23.30
C VAL A 134 -32.79 0.12 23.37
N GLU A 135 -32.69 1.13 22.51
CA GLU A 135 -33.67 2.22 22.43
C GLU A 135 -35.07 1.70 22.09
N ALA A 136 -35.19 0.79 21.12
CA ALA A 136 -36.47 0.18 20.75
C ALA A 136 -37.07 -0.64 21.92
N LEU A 137 -36.24 -1.38 22.66
CA LEU A 137 -36.68 -2.12 23.85
C LEU A 137 -37.12 -1.18 24.98
N GLN A 138 -36.40 -0.09 25.23
CA GLN A 138 -36.78 0.91 26.23
C GLN A 138 -38.13 1.56 25.89
N GLN A 139 -38.37 1.84 24.61
CA GLN A 139 -39.66 2.34 24.14
C GLN A 139 -40.78 1.31 24.40
N CYS A 140 -40.56 0.04 24.06
CA CYS A 140 -41.51 -1.03 24.30
C CYS A 140 -41.83 -1.20 25.81
N VAL A 141 -40.80 -1.16 26.66
CA VAL A 141 -40.96 -1.20 28.13
C VAL A 141 -41.79 -0.03 28.64
N SER A 142 -41.57 1.17 28.09
CA SER A 142 -42.32 2.37 28.47
C SER A 142 -43.80 2.25 28.09
N GLU A 143 -44.09 1.74 26.89
CA GLU A 143 -45.46 1.50 26.42
C GLU A 143 -46.17 0.44 27.26
N LEU A 144 -45.51 -0.68 27.55
CA LEU A 144 -46.07 -1.72 28.41
C LEU A 144 -46.34 -1.19 29.83
N SER A 145 -45.44 -0.36 30.37
CA SER A 145 -45.62 0.25 31.68
C SER A 145 -46.85 1.17 31.72
N ALA A 146 -47.08 1.94 30.65
CA ALA A 146 -48.28 2.78 30.53
C ALA A 146 -49.57 1.93 30.42
N ILE A 147 -49.53 0.82 29.68
CA ILE A 147 -50.65 -0.12 29.59
C ILE A 147 -50.96 -0.73 30.95
N ILE A 148 -49.94 -1.16 31.70
CA ILE A 148 -50.10 -1.71 33.05
C ILE A 148 -50.77 -0.68 33.96
N ALA A 149 -50.25 0.54 34.03
CA ALA A 149 -50.82 1.60 34.86
C ALA A 149 -52.30 1.90 34.51
N SER A 150 -52.64 1.88 33.22
CA SER A 150 -54.03 2.03 32.75
C SER A 150 -54.92 0.87 33.21
N LYS A 151 -54.44 -0.37 33.11
CA LYS A 151 -55.18 -1.56 33.58
C LYS A 151 -55.34 -1.57 35.10
N ASP A 152 -54.33 -1.17 35.85
CA ASP A 152 -54.40 -1.07 37.31
C ASP A 152 -55.46 -0.06 37.75
N LYS A 153 -55.54 1.08 37.05
CA LYS A 153 -56.61 2.07 37.28
C LYS A 153 -57.99 1.48 37.02
N LEU A 154 -58.17 0.78 35.90
CA LEU A 154 -59.45 0.14 35.58
C LEU A 154 -59.84 -0.95 36.59
N LEU A 155 -58.86 -1.72 37.07
CA LEU A 155 -59.06 -2.70 38.14
C LEU A 155 -59.50 -2.04 39.44
N ALA A 156 -58.88 -0.92 39.83
CA ALA A 156 -59.29 -0.17 41.01
C ALA A 156 -60.74 0.35 40.89
N GLU A 157 -61.12 0.91 39.73
CA GLU A 157 -62.47 1.40 39.47
C GLU A 157 -63.52 0.27 39.51
N THR A 158 -63.20 -0.89 38.91
CA THR A 158 -64.10 -2.05 38.90
C THR A 158 -64.26 -2.66 40.29
N ASN A 159 -63.19 -2.77 41.07
CA ASN A 159 -63.25 -3.20 42.46
C ASN A 159 -64.12 -2.26 43.31
N ALA A 160 -63.94 -0.94 43.18
CA ALA A 160 -64.75 0.03 43.91
C ALA A 160 -66.25 -0.09 43.58
N ARG A 161 -66.60 -0.32 42.31
CA ARG A 161 -67.99 -0.58 41.89
C ARG A 161 -68.54 -1.89 42.46
N TYR A 162 -67.71 -2.94 42.47
CA TYR A 162 -68.09 -4.23 43.06
C TYR A 162 -68.36 -4.11 44.57
N ASP A 163 -67.48 -3.42 45.29
CA ASP A 163 -67.65 -3.18 46.72
C ASP A 163 -68.90 -2.37 47.02
N ALA A 164 -69.18 -1.32 46.23
CA ALA A 164 -70.41 -0.54 46.35
C ALA A 164 -71.67 -1.39 46.09
N LEU A 165 -71.65 -2.27 45.08
CA LEU A 165 -72.76 -3.17 44.81
C LEU A 165 -72.96 -4.18 45.95
N LYS A 166 -71.87 -4.74 46.46
CA LYS A 166 -71.88 -5.67 47.59
C LYS A 166 -72.46 -5.03 48.85
N GLU A 167 -72.12 -3.77 49.11
CA GLU A 167 -72.71 -3.00 50.21
C GLU A 167 -74.20 -2.75 50.00
N GLY A 168 -74.60 -2.34 48.79
CA GLY A 168 -76.02 -2.12 48.46
C GLY A 168 -76.87 -3.39 48.62
N ILE A 169 -76.36 -4.55 48.20
CA ILE A 169 -77.04 -5.85 48.43
C ILE A 169 -77.14 -6.14 49.93
N ARG A 170 -76.09 -5.87 50.71
CA ARG A 170 -76.13 -6.07 52.16
C ARG A 170 -77.25 -5.22 52.78
N GLN A 171 -77.32 -3.94 52.45
CA GLN A 171 -78.34 -3.03 52.97
C GLN A 171 -79.76 -3.55 52.67
N LEU A 172 -80.02 -3.97 51.42
CA LEU A 172 -81.31 -4.53 51.02
C LEU A 172 -81.69 -5.80 51.80
N MET A 173 -80.74 -6.66 52.17
CA MET A 173 -81.02 -7.88 52.92
C MET A 173 -81.26 -7.68 54.43
N PHE A 174 -80.91 -6.51 54.99
CA PHE A 174 -81.09 -6.21 56.42
C PHE A 174 -82.18 -5.14 56.69
N GLU A 175 -82.85 -4.64 55.65
CA GLU A 175 -83.97 -3.70 55.74
C GLU A 175 -85.37 -4.36 55.68
N GLU A 176 -85.45 -5.71 55.63
CA GLU A 176 -86.69 -6.49 55.86
C GLU A 176 -86.79 -7.01 57.31
#